data_AF-A0A925LPE4-F1
#
_entry.id   AF-A0A925LPE4-F1
#
_cell.length_a   1.000
_cell.length_b   1.000
_cell.length_c   1.000
_cell.angle_alpha   90.00
_cell.angle_beta   90.00
_cell.angle_gamma   90.00
#
_symmetry.space_group_name_H-M   'P 1'
#
loop_
_entity.id
_entity.type
_entity.pdbx_description
1 polymer ?
#
loop_
_entity_poly.entity_id
_entity_poly.type
_entity_poly.pdbx_seq_one_letter_code
_entity_poly.pdbx_strand_id
1 'polypeptide(L)'
;MATTKPNPYLIDDENPEWTTEDFKNARPAGEILHEIFSKEVADEMLAPKPGRKLGSGLKDAQNIRFDRDILATFKATGKGWQTRMNDALRTYLKEHPLKTA
;
A
#
# COMPACT_ATOMS: atom_id res chain seq x y z
N MET A 1 -1.17 -10.45 -8.00
CA MET A 1 -0.62 -10.45 -6.62
C MET A 1 0.89 -10.43 -6.75
N ALA A 2 1.57 -9.36 -6.32
CA ALA A 2 3.02 -9.25 -6.50
C ALA A 2 3.70 -10.23 -5.53
N THR A 3 4.21 -11.33 -6.07
CA THR A 3 5.10 -12.29 -5.41
C THR A 3 6.47 -11.63 -5.26
N THR A 4 6.62 -10.76 -4.27
CA THR A 4 7.94 -10.26 -3.88
C THR A 4 8.64 -11.40 -3.18
N LYS A 5 9.47 -12.15 -3.93
CA LYS A 5 10.34 -13.17 -3.34
C LYS A 5 11.18 -12.50 -2.24
N PRO A 6 11.25 -13.06 -1.02
CA PRO A 6 12.11 -12.50 0.01
C PRO A 6 13.55 -12.44 -0.50
N ASN A 7 14.25 -11.36 -0.16
CA ASN A 7 15.64 -11.17 -0.54
C ASN A 7 16.47 -12.34 0.04
N PRO A 8 17.17 -13.15 -0.77
CA PRO A 8 17.89 -14.33 -0.31
C PRO A 8 18.92 -14.05 0.79
N TYR A 9 19.45 -12.83 0.86
CA TYR A 9 20.45 -12.43 1.86
C TYR A 9 19.86 -11.95 3.20
N LEU A 10 18.53 -11.99 3.36
CA LEU A 10 17.82 -11.65 4.59
C LEU A 10 17.14 -12.86 5.25
N ILE A 11 17.35 -14.06 4.71
CA ILE A 11 16.87 -15.30 5.33
C ILE A 11 17.85 -15.62 6.45
N ASP A 12 17.36 -15.63 7.68
CA ASP A 12 18.14 -16.02 8.86
C ASP A 12 18.12 -17.54 8.98
N ASP A 13 19.18 -18.19 8.52
CA ASP A 13 19.34 -19.66 8.56
C ASP A 13 19.46 -20.19 10.00
N GLU A 14 19.73 -19.34 10.99
CA GLU A 14 19.85 -19.70 12.41
C GLU A 14 18.50 -19.60 13.15
N ASN A 15 17.45 -19.07 12.52
CA ASN A 15 16.13 -18.98 13.14
C ASN A 15 15.44 -20.36 13.12
N PRO A 16 15.24 -21.01 14.27
CA PRO A 16 14.63 -22.33 14.30
C PRO A 16 13.18 -22.31 13.79
N GLU A 17 12.76 -23.41 13.19
CA GLU A 17 11.36 -23.60 12.83
C GLU A 17 10.50 -23.67 14.09
N TRP A 18 9.41 -22.89 14.11
CA TRP A 18 8.46 -22.93 15.22
C TRP A 18 7.76 -24.27 15.27
N THR A 19 7.89 -24.96 16.39
CA THR A 19 7.23 -26.23 16.66
C THR A 19 5.81 -26.02 17.19
N THR A 20 5.00 -27.08 17.20
CA THR A 20 3.66 -27.06 17.79
C THR A 20 3.67 -26.68 19.28
N GLU A 21 4.74 -27.01 20.01
CA GLU A 21 4.88 -26.65 21.42
C GLU A 21 5.17 -25.15 21.59
N ASP A 22 5.92 -24.54 20.67
CA ASP A 22 6.18 -23.09 20.68
C ASP A 22 4.88 -22.29 20.52
N PHE A 23 3.98 -22.74 19.64
CA PHE A 23 2.66 -22.12 19.49
C PHE A 23 1.78 -22.27 20.74
N LYS A 24 1.89 -23.37 21.49
CA LYS A 24 1.15 -23.54 22.75
C LYS A 24 1.67 -22.62 23.85
N ASN A 25 2.97 -22.36 23.87
CA ASN A 25 3.62 -21.50 24.86
C ASN A 25 3.59 -20.00 24.49
N ALA A 26 3.18 -19.66 23.26
CA ALA A 26 3.12 -18.29 22.78
C ALA A 26 2.12 -17.46 23.62
N ARG A 27 2.60 -16.33 24.16
CA ARG A 27 1.80 -15.39 24.95
C ARG A 27 1.31 -14.22 24.08
N PRO A 28 0.13 -13.63 24.39
CA PRO A 28 -0.37 -12.46 23.67
C PRO A 28 0.61 -11.29 23.71
N ALA A 29 0.76 -10.60 22.57
CA ALA A 29 1.63 -9.43 22.46
C ALA A 29 1.25 -8.32 23.44
N GLY A 30 -0.05 -8.18 23.76
CA GLY A 30 -0.53 -7.23 24.75
C GLY A 30 0.07 -7.46 26.14
N GLU A 31 0.29 -8.71 26.54
CA GLU A 31 0.86 -9.02 27.86
C GLU A 31 2.37 -8.86 27.87
N ILE A 32 3.04 -9.41 26.85
CA ILE A 32 4.50 -9.43 26.77
C ILE A 32 5.10 -8.04 26.54
N LEU A 33 4.48 -7.22 25.68
CA LEU A 33 5.05 -5.91 25.35
C LEU A 33 5.06 -4.97 26.56
N HIS A 34 4.11 -5.10 27.49
CA HIS A 34 4.12 -4.33 28.75
C HIS A 34 5.17 -4.83 29.77
N GLU A 35 5.62 -6.08 29.67
CA GLU A 35 6.70 -6.63 30.50
C GLU A 35 8.09 -6.21 29.99
N ILE A 36 8.26 -6.16 28.66
CA ILE A 36 9.56 -5.88 28.02
C ILE A 36 9.80 -4.38 27.84
N PHE A 37 8.77 -3.62 27.48
CA PHE A 37 8.86 -2.19 27.18
C PHE A 37 8.12 -1.36 28.22
N SER A 38 8.47 -0.07 28.32
CA SER A 38 7.69 0.89 29.08
C SER A 38 6.24 0.94 28.57
N LYS A 39 5.31 1.22 29.48
CA LYS A 39 3.87 1.27 29.19
C LYS A 39 3.55 2.11 27.94
N GLU A 40 4.18 3.26 27.81
CA GLU A 40 3.96 4.22 26.71
C GLU A 40 4.35 3.64 25.34
N VAL A 41 5.49 2.93 25.29
CA VAL A 41 6.01 2.32 24.05
C VAL A 41 5.17 1.10 23.67
N ALA A 42 4.79 0.29 24.66
CA ALA A 42 3.91 -0.85 24.45
C ALA A 42 2.53 -0.42 23.93
N ASP A 43 1.94 0.63 24.52
CA ASP A 43 0.66 1.21 24.07
C ASP A 43 0.76 1.74 22.62
N GLU A 44 1.87 2.37 22.24
CA GLU A 44 2.11 2.82 20.86
C GLU A 44 2.22 1.66 19.87
N MET A 45 2.91 0.57 20.24
CA MET A 45 3.09 -0.61 19.40
C MET A 45 1.78 -1.38 19.21
N LEU A 46 0.95 -1.45 20.25
CA LEU A 46 -0.36 -2.11 20.25
C LEU A 46 -1.45 -1.25 19.61
N ALA A 47 -1.23 0.07 19.49
CA ALA A 47 -2.20 0.96 18.87
C ALA A 47 -2.51 0.49 17.44
N PRO A 48 -3.81 0.38 17.07
CA PRO A 48 -4.21 0.00 15.73
C PRO A 48 -3.74 1.09 14.76
N LYS A 49 -2.62 0.83 14.07
CA LYS A 49 -2.16 1.71 13.00
C LYS A 49 -3.24 1.68 11.93
N PRO A 50 -3.82 2.83 11.54
CA PRO A 50 -4.77 2.86 10.45
C PRO A 50 -4.08 2.22 9.25
N GLY A 51 -4.58 1.07 8.83
CA GLY A 51 -4.05 0.38 7.65
C GLY A 51 -4.00 1.37 6.49
N ARG A 52 -3.03 1.20 5.59
CA ARG A 52 -3.03 1.93 4.31
C ARG A 52 -4.44 1.81 3.77
N LYS A 53 -5.13 2.94 3.56
CA LYS A 53 -6.50 2.93 3.02
C LYS A 53 -6.44 2.10 1.74
N LEU A 54 -6.98 0.88 1.83
CA LEU A 54 -7.03 -0.04 0.70
C LEU A 54 -7.73 0.74 -0.41
N GLY A 55 -7.15 0.67 -1.61
CA GLY A 55 -7.40 1.57 -2.74
C GLY A 55 -8.80 2.14 -2.75
N SER A 56 -8.91 3.44 -3.00
CA SER A 56 -10.11 4.27 -2.90
C SER A 56 -11.34 3.81 -3.69
N GLY A 57 -11.46 2.55 -4.14
CA GLY A 57 -12.64 1.87 -4.70
C GLY A 57 -13.18 2.43 -6.01
N LEU A 58 -12.79 3.64 -6.38
CA LEU A 58 -13.37 4.44 -7.44
C LEU A 58 -12.48 4.52 -8.69
N LYS A 59 -11.35 3.81 -8.73
CA LYS A 59 -10.40 3.89 -9.84
C LYS A 59 -10.19 2.51 -10.45
N ASP A 60 -10.69 2.33 -11.65
CA ASP A 60 -10.41 1.16 -12.47
C ASP A 60 -9.04 1.34 -13.16
N ALA A 61 -8.16 0.35 -12.97
CA ALA A 61 -6.86 0.33 -13.64
C ALA A 61 -7.04 -0.25 -15.04
N GLN A 62 -6.99 0.61 -16.06
CA GLN A 62 -7.10 0.21 -17.46
C GLN A 62 -5.76 0.38 -18.20
N ASN A 63 -5.44 -0.55 -19.10
CA ASN A 63 -4.30 -0.44 -20.01
C ASN A 63 -4.73 0.32 -21.27
N ILE A 64 -4.46 1.62 -21.33
CA ILE A 64 -4.79 2.52 -22.44
C ILE A 64 -3.49 3.09 -23.00
N ARG A 65 -3.42 3.22 -24.34
CA ARG A 65 -2.31 3.91 -25.01
C ARG A 65 -2.66 5.39 -25.17
N PHE A 66 -1.73 6.26 -24.80
CA PHE A 66 -1.80 7.70 -25.02
C PHE A 66 -0.68 8.13 -25.96
N ASP A 67 -0.88 9.24 -26.67
CA ASP A 67 0.16 9.83 -27.50
C ASP A 67 1.38 10.25 -26.65
N ARG A 68 2.55 10.19 -27.27
CA ARG A 68 3.84 10.35 -26.57
C ARG A 68 4.03 11.76 -26.03
N ASP A 69 3.59 12.76 -26.77
CA ASP A 69 3.64 14.18 -26.43
C ASP A 69 2.74 14.52 -25.23
N ILE A 70 1.52 13.97 -25.17
CA ILE A 70 0.60 14.10 -24.04
C ILE A 70 1.26 13.53 -22.78
N LEU A 71 1.77 12.29 -22.85
CA LEU A 71 2.45 11.67 -21.72
C LEU A 71 3.70 12.43 -21.28
N ALA A 72 4.50 12.92 -22.22
CA ALA A 72 5.69 13.71 -21.91
C ALA A 72 5.32 14.99 -21.16
N THR A 73 4.30 15.71 -21.62
CA THR A 73 3.82 16.95 -21.02
C THR A 73 3.36 16.74 -19.57
N PHE A 74 2.53 15.72 -19.33
CA PHE A 74 2.09 15.44 -17.96
C PHE A 74 3.25 14.93 -17.10
N LYS A 75 4.11 14.02 -17.58
CA LYS A 75 5.25 13.52 -16.79
C LYS A 75 6.22 14.62 -16.39
N ALA A 76 6.43 15.63 -17.23
CA ALA A 76 7.27 16.80 -16.91
C ALA A 76 6.76 17.58 -15.67
N THR A 77 5.47 17.49 -15.34
CA THR A 77 4.91 18.12 -14.12
C THR A 77 5.32 17.40 -12.82
N GLY A 78 6.03 16.28 -12.89
CA GLY A 78 6.59 15.58 -11.74
C GLY A 78 5.59 14.72 -10.96
N LYS A 79 5.80 14.58 -9.65
CA LYS A 79 4.98 13.72 -8.77
C LYS A 79 3.49 14.10 -8.89
N GLY A 80 2.63 13.09 -9.04
CA GLY A 80 1.19 13.28 -9.17
C GLY A 80 0.69 13.59 -10.59
N TRP A 81 1.52 13.45 -11.62
CA TRP A 81 1.11 13.71 -13.01
C TRP A 81 -0.10 12.88 -13.47
N GLN A 82 -0.22 11.64 -13.00
CA GLN A 82 -1.38 10.79 -13.30
C GLN A 82 -2.67 11.35 -12.71
N THR A 83 -2.62 11.92 -11.51
CA THR A 83 -3.78 12.59 -10.89
C THR A 83 -4.18 13.81 -11.69
N ARG A 84 -3.21 14.66 -12.09
CA ARG A 84 -3.48 15.82 -12.95
C ARG A 84 -4.09 15.43 -14.30
N MET A 85 -3.57 14.36 -14.92
CA MET A 85 -4.13 13.84 -16.17
C MET A 85 -5.58 13.35 -15.98
N ASN A 86 -5.86 12.64 -14.90
CA ASN A 86 -7.22 12.23 -14.57
C ASN A 86 -8.17 13.42 -14.33
N ASP A 87 -7.70 14.46 -13.65
CA ASP A 87 -8.51 15.67 -13.39
C ASP A 87 -8.78 16.45 -14.69
N ALA A 88 -7.81 16.51 -15.59
CA ALA A 88 -8.00 17.07 -16.93
C ALA A 88 -9.08 16.32 -17.72
N LEU A 89 -9.08 14.97 -17.68
CA LEU A 89 -10.13 14.16 -18.29
C LEU A 89 -11.51 14.41 -17.66
N ARG A 90 -11.58 14.59 -16.33
CA ARG A 90 -12.83 14.96 -15.65
C ARG A 90 -13.34 16.32 -16.10
N THR A 91 -12.47 17.31 -16.25
CA THR A 91 -12.83 18.64 -16.77
C THR A 91 -13.34 18.54 -18.21
N TYR A 92 -12.63 17.80 -19.06
CA TYR A 92 -13.04 17.58 -20.45
C TYR A 92 -14.45 16.99 -20.53
N LEU A 93 -14.78 15.98 -19.73
CA LEU A 93 -16.13 15.38 -19.71
C LEU A 93 -17.23 16.32 -19.22
N LYS A 94 -16.90 17.29 -18.34
CA LYS A 94 -17.86 18.31 -17.88
C LYS A 94 -18.15 19.34 -18.98
N GLU A 95 -17.11 19.75 -19.70
CA GLU A 95 -17.21 20.74 -20.78
C GLU A 95 -17.75 20.13 -22.07
N HIS A 96 -17.45 18.86 -22.32
CA HIS A 96 -17.81 18.12 -23.53
C HIS A 96 -18.53 16.82 -23.13
N PRO A 97 -19.83 16.89 -22.79
CA PRO A 97 -20.62 15.71 -22.53
C PRO A 97 -20.59 14.79 -23.75
N LEU A 98 -20.08 13.58 -23.57
CA LEU A 98 -20.11 12.57 -24.63
C LEU A 98 -21.58 12.21 -24.88
N LYS A 99 -21.99 12.20 -26.15
CA LYS A 99 -23.31 11.67 -26.51
C LYS A 99 -23.28 10.16 -26.24
N THR A 100 -24.03 9.74 -25.23
CA THR A 100 -24.30 8.32 -25.00
C THR A 100 -25.16 7.81 -26.16
N ALA A 101 -24.76 6.68 -26.73
CA ALA A 101 -25.52 5.98 -27.77
C ALA A 101 -26.82 5.38 -27.23
#